data_AF-A0A2N2H0P5-F1
#
_entry.id   AF-A0A2N2H0P5-F1
#
_cell.length_a   1.000
_cell.length_b   1.000
_cell.length_c   1.000
_cell.angle_alpha   90.00
_cell.angle_beta   90.00
_cell.angle_gamma   90.00
#
_symmetry.space_group_name_H-M   'P 1'
#
loop_
_entity.id
_entity.type
_entity.pdbx_description
1 polymer ?
#
loop_
_entity_poly.entity_id
_entity_poly.type
_entity_poly.pdbx_seq_one_letter_code
_entity_poly.pdbx_strand_id
1 'polypeptide(L)'
;MDAYWEFRSRNEKRLQNERNRRFAPAQHGLALVVPSPYPQGISGLGALWVYERINATPGWSCERLFAPDPPWLDRPWRAWPHPAICTIETRTPLSEFSLIGVSLSAEVEVISLLKLLRAAGIEPLRSARVEGPLILVGGPLALVAPGVVGAIADLVFLGDSEESLPRFLALAGDGRGDPASVAAAGIDGVWVPGVGGAGDDPAPFCGRLKWP
;
A
#
# COMPACT_ATOMS: atom_id res chain seq x y z
N MET A 1 3.91 27.48 -14.75
CA MET A 1 3.73 26.11 -15.28
C MET A 1 3.01 25.34 -14.19
N ASP A 2 1.78 24.91 -14.45
CA ASP A 2 0.89 24.38 -13.40
C ASP A 2 1.45 23.07 -12.84
N ALA A 3 1.38 22.90 -11.51
CA ALA A 3 1.91 21.72 -10.80
C ALA A 3 1.35 20.39 -11.36
N TYR A 4 0.17 20.44 -11.99
CA TYR A 4 -0.41 19.34 -12.76
C TYR A 4 0.51 18.84 -13.89
N TRP A 5 0.98 19.75 -14.75
CA TRP A 5 1.80 19.40 -15.91
C TRP A 5 3.18 18.89 -15.51
N GLU A 6 3.74 19.45 -14.44
CA GLU A 6 5.01 19.00 -13.88
C GLU A 6 4.92 17.54 -13.40
N PHE A 7 3.90 17.22 -12.58
CA PHE A 7 3.73 15.86 -12.06
C PHE A 7 3.44 14.86 -13.18
N ARG A 8 2.54 15.23 -14.11
CA ARG A 8 2.19 14.41 -15.27
C ARG A 8 3.41 14.10 -16.15
N SER A 9 4.12 15.14 -16.59
CA SER A 9 5.27 14.98 -17.49
C SER A 9 6.36 14.12 -16.85
N ARG A 10 6.54 14.23 -15.54
CA ARG A 10 7.53 13.45 -14.81
C ARG A 10 7.16 11.97 -14.73
N ASN A 11 5.91 11.63 -14.38
CA ASN A 11 5.46 10.23 -14.36
C ASN A 11 5.48 9.60 -15.76
N GLU A 12 5.08 10.35 -16.78
CA GLU A 12 5.16 9.89 -18.17
C GLU A 12 6.60 9.58 -18.60
N LYS A 13 7.56 10.46 -18.25
CA LYS A 13 8.99 10.20 -18.48
C LYS A 13 9.51 8.98 -17.71
N ARG A 14 9.05 8.76 -16.47
CA ARG A 14 9.42 7.57 -15.67
C ARG A 14 8.99 6.31 -16.40
N LEU A 15 7.72 6.22 -16.82
CA LEU A 15 7.20 5.07 -17.55
C LEU A 15 7.90 4.84 -18.90
N GLN A 16 8.20 5.90 -19.64
CA GLN A 16 8.90 5.79 -20.94
C GLN A 16 10.31 5.20 -20.79
N ASN A 17 10.95 5.40 -19.63
CA ASN A 17 12.29 4.90 -19.34
C ASN A 17 12.29 3.50 -18.69
N GLU A 18 11.16 3.01 -18.21
CA GLU A 18 11.05 1.67 -17.64
C GLU A 18 11.10 0.61 -18.74
N ARG A 19 11.85 -0.46 -18.49
CA ARG A 19 11.93 -1.64 -19.36
C ARG A 19 11.30 -2.83 -18.66
N ASN A 20 10.70 -3.74 -19.43
CA ASN A 20 10.12 -5.00 -18.94
C ASN A 20 9.00 -4.83 -17.90
N ARG A 21 8.26 -3.72 -17.93
CA ARG A 21 7.11 -3.50 -17.04
C ARG A 21 6.03 -4.55 -17.29
N ARG A 22 5.68 -5.31 -16.26
CA ARG A 22 4.51 -6.20 -16.27
C ARG A 22 3.30 -5.46 -15.75
N PHE A 23 2.53 -4.88 -16.66
CA PHE A 23 1.26 -4.26 -16.34
C PHE A 23 0.26 -4.47 -17.48
N ALA A 24 -0.92 -4.95 -17.13
CA ALA A 24 -2.11 -4.95 -17.98
C ALA A 24 -3.34 -4.70 -17.09
N PRO A 25 -4.31 -3.88 -17.53
CA PRO A 25 -5.56 -3.71 -16.79
C PRO A 25 -6.26 -5.06 -16.58
N ALA A 26 -6.84 -5.26 -15.40
CA ALA A 26 -7.52 -6.49 -15.03
C ALA A 26 -8.82 -6.21 -14.25
N GLN A 27 -9.53 -7.28 -13.87
CA GLN A 27 -10.80 -7.18 -13.14
C GLN A 27 -10.62 -6.59 -11.73
N HIS A 28 -9.54 -6.98 -11.04
CA HIS A 28 -9.23 -6.51 -9.70
C HIS A 28 -8.04 -5.56 -9.73
N GLY A 29 -8.22 -4.33 -9.25
CA GLY A 29 -7.18 -3.31 -9.18
C GLY A 29 -6.66 -3.11 -7.76
N LEU A 30 -5.34 -2.98 -7.62
CA LEU A 30 -4.69 -2.59 -6.37
C LEU A 30 -3.71 -1.43 -6.62
N ALA A 31 -3.77 -0.40 -5.78
CA ALA A 31 -2.76 0.65 -5.75
C ALA A 31 -1.68 0.31 -4.72
N LEU A 32 -0.45 0.09 -5.17
CA LEU A 32 0.73 -0.08 -4.34
C LEU A 32 1.38 1.28 -4.07
N VAL A 33 1.16 1.79 -2.87
CA VAL A 33 1.73 3.03 -2.37
C VAL A 33 3.10 2.77 -1.74
N VAL A 34 4.10 3.48 -2.24
CA VAL A 34 5.41 3.59 -1.62
C VAL A 34 5.54 5.04 -1.13
N PRO A 35 5.47 5.34 0.18
CA PRO A 35 5.34 6.70 0.68
C PRO A 35 6.69 7.45 0.74
N SER A 36 7.54 7.15 -0.23
CA SER A 36 8.82 7.79 -0.48
C SER A 36 8.83 8.34 -1.92
N PRO A 37 9.62 9.37 -2.21
CA PRO A 37 9.77 9.85 -3.59
C PRO A 37 10.31 8.75 -4.50
N TYR A 38 10.00 8.83 -5.79
CA TYR A 38 10.24 7.75 -6.74
C TYR A 38 11.70 7.22 -6.75
N PRO A 39 12.76 8.07 -6.76
CA PRO A 39 14.14 7.55 -6.79
C PRO A 39 14.48 6.65 -5.60
N GLN A 40 13.94 6.96 -4.43
CA GLN A 40 14.09 6.16 -3.22
C GLN A 40 13.17 4.94 -3.27
N GLY A 41 11.89 5.15 -3.60
CA GLY A 41 10.87 4.10 -3.55
C GLY A 41 11.11 2.98 -4.56
N ILE A 42 11.57 3.30 -5.79
CA ILE A 42 11.82 2.30 -6.82
C ILE A 42 13.00 1.37 -6.47
N SER A 43 13.83 1.76 -5.50
CA SER A 43 14.95 0.94 -5.01
C SER A 43 14.50 -0.09 -3.96
N GLY A 44 13.23 -0.06 -3.53
CA GLY A 44 12.65 -1.00 -2.57
C GLY A 44 12.31 -2.35 -3.20
N LEU A 45 13.19 -3.34 -3.04
CA LEU A 45 13.00 -4.69 -3.60
C LEU A 45 11.69 -5.35 -3.16
N GLY A 46 11.27 -5.16 -1.90
CA GLY A 46 10.01 -5.72 -1.41
C GLY A 46 8.79 -5.16 -2.15
N ALA A 47 8.74 -3.84 -2.38
CA ALA A 47 7.66 -3.22 -3.15
C ALA A 47 7.66 -3.70 -4.61
N LEU A 48 8.84 -3.80 -5.24
CA LEU A 48 8.96 -4.33 -6.60
C LEU A 48 8.52 -5.79 -6.70
N TRP A 49 8.89 -6.62 -5.72
CA TRP A 49 8.45 -8.01 -5.66
C TRP A 49 6.93 -8.12 -5.54
N VAL A 50 6.29 -7.33 -4.66
CA VAL A 50 4.83 -7.30 -4.52
C VAL A 50 4.17 -6.85 -5.82
N TYR A 51 4.68 -5.78 -6.44
CA TYR A 51 4.19 -5.29 -7.74
C TYR A 51 4.23 -6.38 -8.82
N GLU A 52 5.38 -7.03 -8.99
CA GLU A 52 5.57 -8.11 -9.97
C GLU A 52 4.67 -9.31 -9.66
N ARG A 53 4.54 -9.68 -8.38
CA ARG A 53 3.75 -10.83 -7.96
C ARG A 53 2.25 -10.63 -8.23
N ILE A 54 1.72 -9.45 -7.92
CA ILE A 54 0.30 -9.13 -8.17
C ILE A 54 0.04 -9.08 -9.68
N ASN A 55 0.90 -8.39 -10.46
CA ASN A 55 0.72 -8.30 -11.91
C ASN A 55 0.96 -9.63 -12.65
N ALA A 56 1.63 -10.60 -12.02
CA ALA A 56 1.73 -11.98 -12.51
C ALA A 56 0.53 -12.86 -12.12
N THR A 57 -0.38 -12.36 -11.27
CA THR A 57 -1.55 -13.12 -10.81
C THR A 57 -2.72 -12.88 -11.77
N PRO A 58 -3.30 -13.94 -12.38
CA PRO A 58 -4.43 -13.78 -13.30
C PRO A 58 -5.61 -13.03 -12.66
N GLY A 59 -6.21 -12.10 -13.40
CA GLY A 59 -7.36 -11.30 -12.95
C GLY A 59 -6.99 -10.08 -12.10
N TRP A 60 -5.71 -9.89 -11.76
CA TRP A 60 -5.23 -8.77 -10.95
C TRP A 60 -4.34 -7.82 -11.72
N SER A 61 -4.45 -6.53 -11.39
CA SER A 61 -3.55 -5.47 -11.86
C SER A 61 -3.11 -4.62 -10.69
N CYS A 62 -1.81 -4.36 -10.61
CA CYS A 62 -1.19 -3.53 -9.58
C CYS A 62 -0.58 -2.29 -10.23
N GLU A 63 -0.91 -1.14 -9.66
CA GLU A 63 -0.42 0.16 -10.09
C GLU A 63 0.33 0.83 -8.95
N ARG A 64 1.40 1.56 -9.25
CA ARG A 64 2.27 2.16 -8.24
C ARG A 64 1.93 3.61 -8.02
N LEU A 65 2.01 4.05 -6.77
CA LEU A 65 1.96 5.45 -6.39
C LEU A 65 3.14 5.75 -5.47
N PHE A 66 3.85 6.84 -5.77
CA PHE A 66 4.96 7.31 -4.95
C PHE A 66 4.61 8.67 -4.34
N ALA A 67 5.20 8.99 -3.19
CA ALA A 67 5.06 10.32 -2.63
C ALA A 67 5.60 11.39 -3.61
N PRO A 68 5.07 12.62 -3.59
CA PRO A 68 5.61 13.71 -4.39
C PRO A 68 7.10 13.94 -4.10
N ASP A 69 7.89 14.24 -5.12
CA ASP A 69 9.29 14.62 -4.90
C ASP A 69 9.40 15.98 -4.18
N PRO A 70 10.52 16.26 -3.51
CA PRO A 70 10.85 17.60 -3.06
C PRO A 70 10.74 18.65 -4.19
N PRO A 71 10.29 19.88 -3.90
CA PRO A 71 10.03 20.42 -2.57
C PRO A 71 8.60 20.13 -2.05
N TRP A 72 7.77 19.39 -2.79
CA TRP A 72 6.37 19.15 -2.39
C TRP A 72 6.27 18.26 -1.15
N LEU A 73 7.14 17.25 -1.03
CA LEU A 73 7.20 16.36 0.13
C LEU A 73 7.26 17.12 1.47
N ASP A 74 8.03 18.20 1.50
CA ASP A 74 8.30 19.03 2.67
C ASP A 74 7.12 19.95 3.02
N ARG A 75 6.17 20.12 2.08
CA ARG A 75 4.97 20.94 2.28
C ARG A 75 3.88 20.19 3.05
N PRO A 76 2.93 20.91 3.66
CA PRO A 76 1.70 20.29 4.18
C PRO A 76 0.90 19.66 3.04
N TRP A 77 0.20 18.56 3.33
CA TRP A 77 -0.58 17.80 2.36
C TRP A 77 -1.62 18.66 1.60
N ARG A 78 -2.17 19.70 2.24
CA ARG A 78 -3.12 20.63 1.61
C ARG A 78 -2.53 21.45 0.46
N ALA A 79 -1.21 21.60 0.47
CA ALA A 79 -0.47 22.26 -0.59
C ALA A 79 0.03 21.28 -1.64
N TRP A 80 -0.22 19.98 -1.50
CA TRP A 80 0.17 19.01 -2.52
C TRP A 80 -0.73 19.17 -3.75
N PRO A 81 -0.18 19.01 -4.96
CA PRO A 81 -1.00 19.03 -6.14
C PRO A 81 -1.93 17.81 -6.11
N HIS A 82 -3.25 18.01 -6.23
CA HIS A 82 -4.22 16.92 -6.32
C HIS A 82 -3.87 15.86 -7.38
N PRO A 83 -3.29 16.22 -8.55
CA PRO A 83 -2.82 15.25 -9.52
C PRO A 83 -1.63 14.39 -9.08
N ALA A 84 -1.00 14.69 -7.94
CA ALA A 84 0.05 13.84 -7.39
C ALA A 84 -0.48 12.59 -6.67
N ILE A 85 -1.79 12.55 -6.43
CA ILE A 85 -2.42 11.48 -5.67
C ILE A 85 -3.08 10.47 -6.62
N CYS A 86 -2.38 10.14 -7.70
CA CYS A 86 -2.78 9.14 -8.66
C CYS A 86 -1.64 8.19 -8.99
N THR A 87 -1.98 7.01 -9.46
CA THR A 87 -1.03 5.99 -9.85
C THR A 87 -0.22 6.41 -11.07
N ILE A 88 0.95 5.82 -11.25
CA ILE A 88 1.82 6.13 -12.38
C ILE A 88 1.27 5.52 -13.67
N GLU A 89 0.83 4.26 -13.64
CA GLU A 89 0.48 3.46 -14.82
C GLU A 89 -0.71 4.02 -15.59
N THR A 90 -1.85 4.24 -14.91
CA THR A 90 -3.08 4.72 -15.57
C THR A 90 -3.46 6.13 -15.19
N ARG A 91 -2.85 6.68 -14.13
CA ARG A 91 -3.23 7.97 -13.50
C ARG A 91 -4.59 7.90 -12.82
N THR A 92 -4.96 6.72 -12.33
CA THR A 92 -6.16 6.52 -11.51
C THR A 92 -5.95 7.17 -10.14
N PRO A 93 -6.83 8.09 -9.69
CA PRO A 93 -6.78 8.65 -8.34
C PRO A 93 -6.76 7.57 -7.26
N LEU A 94 -5.99 7.76 -6.19
CA LEU A 94 -5.85 6.77 -5.13
C LEU A 94 -7.20 6.41 -4.47
N SER A 95 -8.11 7.37 -4.39
CA SER A 95 -9.46 7.21 -3.84
C SER A 95 -10.39 6.33 -4.68
N GLU A 96 -10.04 6.03 -5.94
CA GLU A 96 -10.85 5.17 -6.82
C GLU A 96 -10.52 3.67 -6.66
N PHE A 97 -9.46 3.33 -5.94
CA PHE A 97 -9.13 1.95 -5.63
C PHE A 97 -9.97 1.45 -4.45
N SER A 98 -10.39 0.18 -4.50
CA SER A 98 -10.98 -0.52 -3.36
C SER A 98 -9.93 -1.15 -2.44
N LEU A 99 -8.72 -1.41 -2.97
CA LEU A 99 -7.59 -1.98 -2.25
C LEU A 99 -6.35 -1.11 -2.44
N ILE A 100 -5.75 -0.69 -1.33
CA ILE A 100 -4.47 0.03 -1.30
C ILE A 100 -3.46 -0.81 -0.55
N GLY A 101 -2.44 -1.31 -1.24
CA GLY A 101 -1.26 -1.87 -0.61
C GLY A 101 -0.26 -0.78 -0.26
N VAL A 102 0.41 -0.86 0.88
CA VAL A 102 1.45 0.08 1.28
C VAL A 102 2.70 -0.70 1.66
N SER A 103 3.85 -0.30 1.10
CA SER A 103 5.15 -0.80 1.54
C SER A 103 5.82 0.23 2.44
N LEU A 104 5.96 -0.09 3.74
CA LEU A 104 6.61 0.75 4.74
C LEU A 104 7.95 0.15 5.18
N SER A 105 9.03 0.88 4.89
CA SER A 105 10.40 0.52 5.21
C SER A 105 11.00 1.38 6.33
N ALA A 106 10.50 2.60 6.53
CA ALA A 106 11.01 3.51 7.56
C ALA A 106 9.91 4.33 8.25
N GLU A 107 10.15 4.70 9.51
CA GLU A 107 9.19 5.47 10.34
C GLU A 107 8.76 6.81 9.69
N VAL A 108 9.70 7.49 9.03
CA VAL A 108 9.40 8.76 8.35
C VAL A 108 8.35 8.62 7.25
N GLU A 109 8.24 7.43 6.65
CA GLU A 109 7.27 7.14 5.61
C GLU A 109 5.84 7.07 6.15
N VAL A 110 5.65 6.85 7.46
CA VAL A 110 4.33 6.92 8.10
C VAL A 110 3.76 8.33 7.93
N ILE A 111 4.55 9.37 8.15
CA ILE A 111 4.09 10.76 8.00
C ILE A 111 3.70 11.04 6.55
N SER A 112 4.51 10.58 5.59
CA SER A 112 4.23 10.71 4.16
C SER A 112 2.96 9.95 3.76
N LEU A 113 2.74 8.76 4.30
CA LEU A 113 1.51 7.99 4.09
C LEU A 113 0.29 8.75 4.61
N LEU A 114 0.34 9.26 5.84
CA LEU A 114 -0.77 10.06 6.41
C LEU A 114 -1.07 11.28 5.55
N LYS A 115 -0.04 11.96 5.02
CA LYS A 115 -0.21 13.08 4.08
C LYS A 115 -0.85 12.64 2.76
N LEU A 116 -0.39 11.52 2.18
CA LEU A 116 -0.95 10.94 0.94
C LEU A 116 -2.43 10.62 1.09
N LEU A 117 -2.80 9.91 2.17
CA LEU A 117 -4.19 9.53 2.44
C LEU A 117 -5.08 10.77 2.60
N ARG A 118 -4.65 11.77 3.40
CA ARG A 118 -5.41 13.02 3.54
C ARG A 118 -5.55 13.79 2.23
N ALA A 119 -4.49 13.85 1.43
CA ALA A 119 -4.54 14.50 0.12
C ALA A 119 -5.44 13.74 -0.87
N ALA A 120 -5.60 12.43 -0.71
CA ALA A 120 -6.54 11.60 -1.46
C ALA A 120 -7.99 11.73 -0.98
N GLY A 121 -8.25 12.44 0.12
CA GLY A 121 -9.56 12.44 0.78
C GLY A 121 -9.88 11.13 1.50
N ILE A 122 -8.88 10.30 1.79
CA ILE A 122 -9.02 9.03 2.52
C ILE A 122 -8.67 9.29 3.99
N GLU A 123 -9.56 8.91 4.91
CA GLU A 123 -9.30 9.03 6.35
C GLU A 123 -8.11 8.14 6.74
N PRO A 124 -7.01 8.68 7.31
CA PRO A 124 -5.83 7.87 7.56
C PRO A 124 -5.99 6.85 8.68
N LEU A 125 -6.72 7.19 9.74
CA LEU A 125 -6.87 6.30 10.88
C LEU A 125 -7.94 5.26 10.60
N ARG A 126 -7.59 3.99 10.77
CA ARG A 126 -8.49 2.85 10.55
C ARG A 126 -9.76 2.97 11.40
N SER A 127 -9.65 3.41 12.64
CA SER A 127 -10.79 3.60 13.55
C SER A 127 -11.75 4.73 13.13
N ALA A 128 -11.30 5.68 12.31
CA ALA A 128 -12.11 6.79 11.82
C ALA A 128 -12.60 6.58 10.37
N ARG A 129 -12.05 5.59 9.66
CA ARG A 129 -12.42 5.25 8.27
C ARG A 129 -13.73 4.46 8.28
N VAL A 130 -14.85 5.12 7.96
CA VAL A 130 -16.18 4.47 7.87
C VAL A 130 -16.39 3.80 6.51
N GLU A 131 -15.99 4.49 5.44
CA GLU A 131 -16.07 4.02 4.06
C GLU A 131 -14.73 4.30 3.35
N GLY A 132 -14.48 3.60 2.26
CA GLY A 132 -13.30 3.79 1.42
C GLY A 132 -12.49 2.51 1.21
N PRO A 133 -11.26 2.64 0.69
CA PRO A 133 -10.40 1.49 0.40
C PRO A 133 -9.99 0.75 1.68
N LEU A 134 -9.82 -0.56 1.56
CA LEU A 134 -9.05 -1.32 2.53
C LEU A 134 -7.56 -1.00 2.35
N ILE A 135 -6.90 -0.68 3.45
CA ILE A 135 -5.46 -0.41 3.48
C ILE A 135 -4.74 -1.64 4.01
N LEU A 136 -3.93 -2.24 3.14
CA LEU A 136 -3.05 -3.34 3.46
C LEU A 136 -1.63 -2.81 3.63
N VAL A 137 -0.97 -3.10 4.73
CA VAL A 137 0.40 -2.62 4.98
C VAL A 137 1.34 -3.79 5.16
N GLY A 138 2.48 -3.72 4.49
CA GLY A 138 3.61 -4.62 4.70
C GLY A 138 4.93 -3.86 4.70
N GLY A 139 6.01 -4.61 4.58
CA GLY A 139 7.38 -4.09 4.65
C GLY A 139 7.96 -4.14 6.07
N PRO A 140 9.27 -3.87 6.22
CA PRO A 140 9.99 -4.05 7.48
C PRO A 140 9.36 -3.32 8.67
N LEU A 141 8.77 -2.14 8.47
CA LEU A 141 8.19 -1.36 9.56
C LEU A 141 6.96 -2.05 10.18
N ALA A 142 6.23 -2.85 9.40
CA ALA A 142 5.09 -3.62 9.90
C ALA A 142 5.49 -4.59 11.03
N LEU A 143 6.71 -5.13 10.98
CA LEU A 143 7.25 -5.99 12.03
C LEU A 143 7.75 -5.23 13.25
N VAL A 144 8.37 -4.08 13.04
CA VAL A 144 9.06 -3.32 14.10
C VAL A 144 8.09 -2.46 14.91
N ALA A 145 7.09 -1.88 14.25
CA ALA A 145 6.11 -0.99 14.88
C ALA A 145 4.66 -1.36 14.51
N PRO A 146 4.22 -2.62 14.74
CA PRO A 146 2.91 -3.08 14.34
C PRO A 146 1.77 -2.26 14.96
N GLY A 147 1.91 -1.74 16.20
CA GLY A 147 0.89 -0.88 16.80
C GLY A 147 0.65 0.44 16.04
N VAL A 148 1.71 1.06 15.50
CA VAL A 148 1.60 2.26 14.66
C VAL A 148 0.94 1.92 13.33
N VAL A 149 1.37 0.81 12.73
CA VAL A 149 0.84 0.35 11.43
C VAL A 149 -0.63 -0.07 11.55
N GLY A 150 -1.00 -0.79 12.60
CA GLY A 150 -2.37 -1.25 12.85
C GLY A 150 -3.36 -0.13 13.17
N ALA A 151 -2.88 1.06 13.56
CA ALA A 151 -3.73 2.24 13.68
C ALA A 151 -4.18 2.79 12.31
N ILE A 152 -3.48 2.44 11.24
CA ILE A 152 -3.72 2.91 9.86
C ILE A 152 -4.32 1.79 9.00
N ALA A 153 -3.79 0.57 9.14
CA ALA A 153 -4.07 -0.56 8.28
C ALA A 153 -5.30 -1.36 8.70
N ASP A 154 -6.01 -1.89 7.71
CA ASP A 154 -7.06 -2.89 7.88
C ASP A 154 -6.48 -4.31 7.92
N LEU A 155 -5.38 -4.54 7.20
CA LEU A 155 -4.64 -5.80 7.15
C LEU A 155 -3.15 -5.51 7.21
N VAL A 156 -2.41 -6.25 8.04
CA VAL A 156 -0.97 -6.07 8.21
C VAL A 156 -0.24 -7.37 7.85
N PHE A 157 0.58 -7.32 6.82
CA PHE A 157 1.47 -8.41 6.43
C PHE A 157 2.73 -8.35 7.30
N LEU A 158 2.82 -9.29 8.23
CA LEU A 158 3.93 -9.47 9.15
C LEU A 158 4.87 -10.54 8.60
N GLY A 159 6.10 -10.13 8.25
CA GLY A 159 7.12 -11.05 7.74
C GLY A 159 7.12 -11.11 6.22
N ASP A 160 7.38 -12.31 5.71
CA ASP A 160 7.42 -12.54 4.28
C ASP A 160 6.00 -12.67 3.70
N SER A 161 5.76 -11.97 2.59
CA SER A 161 4.49 -12.00 1.88
C SER A 161 4.43 -13.07 0.78
N GLU A 162 5.51 -13.83 0.54
CA GLU A 162 5.59 -14.87 -0.50
C GLU A 162 4.44 -15.89 -0.45
N GLU A 163 4.05 -16.33 0.74
CA GLU A 163 2.96 -17.29 0.93
C GLU A 163 1.60 -16.63 1.21
N SER A 164 1.59 -15.52 1.93
CA SER A 164 0.36 -14.88 2.42
C SER A 164 -0.31 -14.03 1.35
N LEU A 165 0.46 -13.33 0.50
CA LEU A 165 -0.10 -12.48 -0.56
C LEU A 165 -0.91 -13.28 -1.59
N PRO A 166 -0.44 -14.41 -2.15
CA PRO A 166 -1.25 -15.19 -3.09
C PRO A 166 -2.55 -15.72 -2.47
N ARG A 167 -2.53 -16.14 -1.20
CA ARG A 167 -3.74 -16.58 -0.47
C ARG A 167 -4.72 -15.43 -0.29
N PHE A 168 -4.23 -14.25 0.08
CA PHE A 168 -5.05 -13.05 0.18
C PHE A 168 -5.67 -12.67 -1.17
N LEU A 169 -4.89 -12.63 -2.26
CA LEU A 169 -5.39 -12.28 -3.60
C LEU A 169 -6.47 -13.26 -4.09
N ALA A 170 -6.31 -14.55 -3.82
CA ALA A 170 -7.32 -15.55 -4.14
C ALA A 170 -8.63 -15.28 -3.38
N LEU A 171 -8.54 -15.05 -2.06
CA LEU A 171 -9.69 -14.77 -1.21
C LEU A 171 -10.39 -13.45 -1.59
N ALA A 172 -9.60 -12.40 -1.86
CA ALA A 172 -10.11 -11.11 -2.29
C ALA A 172 -10.74 -11.15 -3.69
N GLY A 173 -10.20 -11.98 -4.60
CA GLY A 173 -10.78 -12.23 -5.93
C GLY A 173 -12.19 -12.85 -5.84
N ASP A 174 -12.42 -13.68 -4.83
CA ASP A 174 -13.74 -14.26 -4.53
C ASP A 174 -14.70 -13.27 -3.81
N GLY A 175 -14.31 -12.00 -3.64
CA GLY A 175 -15.08 -11.00 -2.92
C GLY A 175 -15.03 -11.13 -1.39
N ARG A 176 -14.08 -11.90 -0.86
CA ARG A 176 -13.90 -12.17 0.59
C ARG A 176 -12.63 -11.51 1.14
N GLY A 177 -12.25 -10.37 0.57
CA GLY A 177 -11.05 -9.62 0.96
C GLY A 177 -11.22 -8.75 2.21
N ASP A 178 -12.43 -8.73 2.80
CA ASP A 178 -12.72 -7.94 3.99
C ASP A 178 -12.00 -8.48 5.25
N PRO A 179 -11.75 -7.63 6.25
CA PRO A 179 -11.03 -8.02 7.47
C PRO A 179 -11.59 -9.25 8.20
N ALA A 180 -12.92 -9.41 8.25
CA ALA A 180 -13.53 -10.53 8.95
C ALA A 180 -13.30 -11.85 8.22
N SER A 181 -13.46 -11.86 6.89
CA SER A 181 -13.17 -13.02 6.06
C SER A 181 -11.69 -13.42 6.11
N VAL A 182 -10.77 -12.45 6.06
CA VAL A 182 -9.33 -12.71 6.14
C VAL A 182 -8.94 -13.27 7.51
N ALA A 183 -9.49 -12.72 8.59
CA ALA A 183 -9.27 -13.24 9.94
C ALA A 183 -9.80 -14.67 10.10
N ALA A 184 -10.99 -14.95 9.58
CA ALA A 184 -11.59 -16.29 9.60
C ALA A 184 -10.80 -17.32 8.77
N ALA A 185 -10.18 -16.88 7.67
CA ALA A 185 -9.32 -17.72 6.85
C ALA A 185 -7.99 -18.07 7.53
N GLY A 186 -7.58 -17.33 8.57
CA GLY A 186 -6.38 -17.62 9.36
C GLY A 186 -5.11 -17.62 8.51
N ILE A 187 -4.94 -16.64 7.62
CA ILE A 187 -3.77 -16.56 6.75
C ILE A 187 -2.52 -16.29 7.61
N ASP A 188 -1.61 -17.27 7.67
CA ASP A 188 -0.33 -17.11 8.36
C ASP A 188 0.43 -15.89 7.84
N GLY A 189 1.00 -15.10 8.77
CA GLY A 189 1.69 -13.86 8.44
C GLY A 189 0.78 -12.67 8.14
N VAL A 190 -0.54 -12.79 8.29
CA VAL A 190 -1.47 -11.65 8.20
C VAL A 190 -2.13 -11.40 9.55
N TRP A 191 -1.90 -10.21 10.10
CA TRP A 191 -2.59 -9.71 11.27
C TRP A 191 -3.74 -8.78 10.87
N VAL A 192 -4.88 -8.91 11.54
CA VAL A 192 -6.07 -8.09 11.32
C VAL A 192 -6.34 -7.26 12.59
N PRO A 193 -5.99 -5.96 12.61
CA PRO A 193 -6.24 -5.10 13.75
C PRO A 193 -7.72 -5.06 14.14
N GLY A 194 -8.03 -5.08 15.44
CA GLY A 194 -9.38 -5.03 16.00
C GLY A 194 -10.20 -6.32 15.88
N VAL A 195 -9.63 -7.43 15.39
CA VAL A 195 -10.33 -8.72 15.28
C VAL A 195 -9.63 -9.76 16.18
N GLY A 196 -10.07 -9.84 17.45
CA GLY A 196 -9.58 -10.78 18.48
C GLY A 196 -9.46 -10.11 19.86
N GLY A 197 -10.08 -10.66 20.92
CA GLY A 197 -9.92 -10.14 22.30
C GLY A 197 -8.54 -10.50 22.88
N ALA A 198 -7.99 -9.88 23.94
CA ALA A 198 -8.34 -8.69 24.70
C ALA A 198 -7.25 -7.62 24.44
N GLY A 199 -7.44 -6.81 23.39
CA GLY A 199 -6.56 -5.70 23.02
C GLY A 199 -5.44 -6.07 22.05
N ASP A 200 -5.74 -6.12 20.74
CA ASP A 200 -4.84 -5.72 19.64
C ASP A 200 -3.33 -6.07 19.74
N ASP A 201 -2.96 -7.24 20.27
CA ASP A 201 -1.54 -7.60 20.44
C ASP A 201 -1.01 -8.38 19.22
N PRO A 202 -0.05 -7.83 18.45
CA PRO A 202 0.62 -8.53 17.34
C PRO A 202 1.67 -9.56 17.81
N ALA A 203 1.97 -9.65 19.12
CA ALA A 203 2.97 -10.56 19.68
C ALA A 203 2.84 -12.05 19.28
N PRO A 204 1.64 -12.65 19.09
CA PRO A 204 1.52 -14.05 18.67
C PRO A 204 2.16 -14.34 17.31
N PHE A 205 2.30 -13.32 16.45
CA PHE A 205 2.95 -13.41 15.14
C PHE A 205 4.46 -13.19 15.26
N CYS A 206 4.89 -12.24 16.11
CA CYS A 206 6.30 -11.94 16.33
C CYS A 206 7.06 -13.12 16.96
N GLY A 207 6.42 -13.88 17.86
CA GLY A 207 7.01 -15.06 18.50
C GLY A 207 7.15 -16.31 17.61
N ARG A 208 6.54 -16.33 16.41
CA ARG A 208 6.69 -17.44 15.43
C ARG A 208 7.77 -17.18 14.39
N LEU A 209 8.35 -15.98 14.35
CA LEU A 209 9.47 -15.65 13.47
C LEU A 209 10.73 -16.31 14.03
N LYS A 210 11.04 -17.51 13.51
CA LYS A 210 12.33 -18.15 13.75
C LYS A 210 13.39 -17.35 12.99
N TRP A 211 14.18 -16.57 13.72
CA TRP A 211 15.40 -15.98 13.18
C TRP A 211 16.45 -17.10 13.02
N PRO A 212 17.20 -17.15 11.91
CA PRO A 212 18.31 -18.09 11.73
C PRO A 212 19.46 -17.84 12.70
#